data_AF-A0A970E1G3-F1
#
_entry.id   AF-A0A970E1G3-F1
#
_cell.length_a   1.000
_cell.length_b   1.000
_cell.length_c   1.000
_cell.angle_alpha   90.00
_cell.angle_beta   90.00
_cell.angle_gamma   90.00
#
_symmetry.space_group_name_H-M   'P 1'
#
loop_
_entity.id
_entity.type
_entity.pdbx_description
1 polymer ?
#
loop_
_entity_poly.entity_id
_entity_poly.type
_entity_poly.pdbx_seq_one_letter_code
_entity_poly.pdbx_strand_id
1 'polypeptide(L)'
;MNRVNLLVLIDQLEALVEKAPEVPLVGKVLVDADELLDLLDIIRAAVPEEIKRAEAVSSERERMIAEGQEQVERMIAKAEEYAAKLVSNSEIYRQAEEESKLLLEETKRRAKEMQAGAEEYALEKLAQLHEVLSRALAEIERGQEALQRKDQSRERMEM
;
A
#
# COMPACT_ATOMS: atom_id res chain seq x y z
N MET A 1 -48.32 -9.23 27.34
CA MET A 1 -49.01 -7.95 27.15
C MET A 1 -49.47 -7.89 25.71
N ASN A 2 -50.79 -7.79 25.48
CA ASN A 2 -51.37 -7.82 24.14
C ASN A 2 -50.77 -6.69 23.29
N ARG A 3 -50.24 -7.03 22.12
CA ARG A 3 -49.68 -6.08 21.16
C ARG A 3 -50.84 -5.30 20.55
N VAL A 4 -51.06 -4.08 21.03
CA VAL A 4 -52.01 -3.15 20.42
C VAL A 4 -51.33 -2.60 19.17
N ASN A 5 -51.79 -3.06 18.00
CA ASN A 5 -51.31 -2.58 16.72
C ASN A 5 -52.08 -1.31 16.37
N LEU A 6 -51.36 -0.22 16.10
CA LEU A 6 -51.97 1.05 15.70
C LEU A 6 -52.93 0.88 14.52
N LEU A 7 -52.61 0.01 13.57
CA LEU A 7 -53.49 -0.30 12.44
C LEU A 7 -54.81 -0.92 12.91
N VAL A 8 -54.76 -1.85 13.87
CA VAL A 8 -55.97 -2.50 14.40
C VAL A 8 -56.87 -1.49 15.14
N LEU A 9 -56.30 -0.47 15.79
CA LEU A 9 -57.09 0.60 16.40
C LEU A 9 -57.70 1.54 15.35
N ILE A 10 -56.97 1.83 14.29
CA ILE A 10 -57.48 2.63 13.17
C ILE A 10 -58.60 1.88 12.45
N ASP A 11 -58.44 0.57 12.21
CA ASP A 11 -59.47 -0.28 11.61
C ASP A 11 -60.73 -0.34 12.49
N GLN A 12 -60.57 -0.33 13.83
CA GLN A 12 -61.70 -0.26 14.76
C GLN A 12 -62.39 1.10 14.73
N LEU A 13 -61.62 2.20 14.59
CA LEU A 13 -62.17 3.54 14.43
C LEU A 13 -62.99 3.65 13.14
N GLU A 14 -62.44 3.13 12.05
CA GLU A 14 -63.11 3.09 10.75
C GLU A 14 -64.39 2.27 10.82
N ALA A 15 -64.34 1.07 11.40
CA ALA A 15 -65.51 0.23 11.58
C ALA A 15 -66.59 0.85 12.48
N LEU A 16 -66.21 1.64 13.49
CA LEU A 16 -67.14 2.38 14.35
C LEU A 16 -67.91 3.44 13.54
N VAL A 17 -67.22 4.14 12.64
CA VAL A 17 -67.82 5.15 11.77
C VAL A 17 -68.67 4.52 10.66
N GLU A 18 -68.23 3.42 10.05
CA GLU A 18 -68.98 2.72 8.99
C GLU A 18 -70.28 2.09 9.48
N LYS A 19 -70.31 1.60 10.72
CA LYS A 19 -71.50 0.94 11.30
C LYS A 19 -72.45 1.90 12.00
N ALA A 20 -72.08 3.17 12.10
CA ALA A 20 -72.85 4.19 12.78
C ALA A 20 -74.16 4.51 12.01
N PRO A 21 -75.32 4.59 12.69
CA PRO A 21 -76.59 4.93 12.05
C PRO A 21 -76.54 6.29 11.33
N GLU A 22 -76.96 6.33 10.06
CA GLU A 22 -77.10 7.59 9.33
C GLU A 22 -78.34 8.38 9.77
N VAL A 23 -78.18 9.70 9.85
CA VAL A 23 -79.25 10.65 10.14
C VAL A 23 -79.85 11.14 8.81
N PRO A 24 -81.13 10.83 8.51
CA PRO A 24 -81.78 11.21 7.26
C PRO A 24 -81.79 12.73 7.03
N LEU A 25 -81.69 13.15 5.76
CA LEU A 25 -81.71 14.56 5.31
C LEU A 25 -80.49 15.43 5.72
N VAL A 26 -79.59 14.94 6.56
CA VAL A 26 -78.42 15.71 7.05
C VAL A 26 -77.08 15.13 6.57
N GLY A 27 -77.05 13.87 6.13
CA GLY A 27 -75.82 13.21 5.63
C GLY A 27 -74.76 13.00 6.70
N LYS A 28 -75.18 12.87 7.97
CA LYS A 28 -74.30 12.67 9.13
C LYS A 28 -74.54 11.30 9.74
N VAL A 29 -73.53 10.75 10.41
CA VAL A 29 -73.63 9.50 11.19
C VAL A 29 -73.70 9.80 12.68
N LEU A 30 -74.44 8.98 13.44
CA LEU A 30 -74.54 9.06 14.89
C LEU A 30 -73.55 8.10 15.54
N VAL A 31 -72.52 8.64 16.18
CA VAL A 31 -71.46 7.85 16.84
C VAL A 31 -71.55 8.05 18.36
N ASP A 32 -71.32 6.99 19.13
CA ASP A 32 -71.16 7.09 20.58
C ASP A 32 -69.87 7.87 20.90
N ALA A 33 -70.03 9.00 21.57
CA ALA A 33 -68.92 9.90 21.87
C ALA A 33 -67.95 9.29 22.89
N ASP A 34 -68.44 8.50 23.84
CA ASP A 34 -67.60 7.90 24.88
C ASP A 34 -66.74 6.78 24.27
N GLU A 35 -67.33 5.92 23.43
CA GLU A 35 -66.60 4.86 22.71
C GLU A 35 -65.54 5.42 21.75
N LEU A 36 -65.87 6.50 21.02
CA LEU A 36 -64.94 7.19 20.14
C LEU A 36 -63.77 7.83 20.91
N LEU A 37 -64.05 8.49 22.03
CA LEU A 37 -63.03 9.14 22.84
C LEU A 37 -62.10 8.13 23.51
N ASP A 38 -62.64 7.00 24.00
CA ASP A 38 -61.84 5.91 24.56
C ASP A 38 -60.87 5.33 23.52
N LEU A 39 -61.36 5.10 22.30
CA LEU A 39 -60.52 4.60 21.21
C LEU A 39 -59.43 5.61 20.80
N LEU A 40 -59.76 6.90 20.74
CA LEU A 40 -58.80 7.97 20.47
C LEU A 40 -57.73 8.10 21.56
N ASP A 41 -58.08 7.88 22.83
CA ASP A 41 -57.14 7.90 23.94
C ASP A 41 -56.17 6.72 23.87
N ILE A 42 -56.66 5.53 23.50
CA ILE A 42 -55.81 4.35 23.26
C ILE A 42 -54.86 4.59 22.08
N ILE A 43 -55.36 5.16 20.97
CA ILE A 43 -54.53 5.53 19.80
C ILE A 43 -53.47 6.55 20.22
N ARG A 44 -53.86 7.60 20.95
CA ARG A 44 -52.94 8.66 21.41
C ARG A 44 -51.85 8.11 22.33
N ALA A 45 -52.15 7.11 23.14
CA ALA A 45 -51.17 6.43 23.97
C ALA A 45 -50.25 5.48 23.17
N ALA A 46 -50.75 4.86 22.11
CA ALA A 46 -50.01 3.87 21.31
C ALA A 46 -49.07 4.50 20.26
N VAL A 47 -49.43 5.64 19.66
CA VAL A 47 -48.66 6.29 18.59
C VAL A 47 -47.22 6.65 19.01
N PRO A 48 -46.97 7.31 20.16
CA PRO A 48 -45.61 7.68 20.56
C PRO A 48 -44.70 6.46 20.73
N GLU A 49 -45.23 5.36 21.24
CA GLU A 49 -44.48 4.12 21.42
C GLU A 49 -44.16 3.44 20.08
N GLU A 50 -45.05 3.50 19.09
CA GLU A 50 -44.76 2.99 17.73
C GLU A 50 -43.70 3.84 17.03
N ILE A 51 -43.74 5.16 17.18
CA ILE A 51 -42.73 6.07 16.62
C ILE A 51 -41.36 5.77 17.22
N LYS A 52 -41.24 5.69 18.55
CA LYS A 52 -39.98 5.34 19.23
C LYS A 52 -39.42 4.00 18.77
N ARG A 53 -40.29 3.01 18.53
CA ARG A 53 -39.87 1.71 17.99
C ARG A 53 -39.33 1.84 16.58
N ALA A 54 -40.02 2.56 15.70
CA ALA A 54 -39.56 2.79 14.33
C ALA A 54 -38.19 3.50 14.31
N GLU A 55 -38.01 4.52 15.14
CA GLU A 55 -36.73 5.22 15.31
C GLU A 55 -35.63 4.29 15.83
N ALA A 56 -35.93 3.47 16.85
CA ALA A 56 -34.98 2.50 17.40
C ALA A 56 -34.54 1.47 16.35
N VAL A 57 -35.49 0.94 15.54
CA VAL A 57 -35.17 0.00 14.46
C VAL A 57 -34.34 0.67 13.36
N SER A 58 -34.62 1.93 13.03
CA SER A 58 -33.84 2.68 12.06
C SER A 58 -32.41 2.92 12.55
N SER A 59 -32.26 3.37 13.80
CA SER A 59 -30.95 3.60 14.42
C SER A 59 -30.14 2.31 14.53
N GLU A 60 -30.78 1.20 14.92
CA GLU A 60 -30.13 -0.11 14.99
C GLU A 60 -29.64 -0.58 13.61
N ARG A 61 -30.44 -0.36 12.56
CA ARG A 61 -30.04 -0.66 11.18
C ARG A 61 -28.82 0.14 10.77
N GLU A 62 -28.81 1.45 11.02
CA GLU A 62 -27.66 2.32 10.68
C GLU A 62 -26.40 1.88 11.43
N ARG A 63 -26.52 1.56 12.72
CA ARG A 63 -25.42 1.01 13.51
C ARG A 63 -24.89 -0.28 12.92
N MET A 64 -25.76 -1.23 12.60
CA MET A 64 -25.37 -2.51 12.02
C MET A 64 -24.64 -2.34 10.68
N ILE A 65 -25.08 -1.39 9.85
CA ILE A 65 -24.41 -1.06 8.58
C ILE A 65 -23.01 -0.49 8.84
N ALA A 66 -22.88 0.46 9.77
CA ALA A 66 -21.59 1.06 10.11
C ALA A 66 -20.60 0.02 10.69
N GLU A 67 -21.06 -0.83 11.61
CA GLU A 67 -20.27 -1.93 12.17
C GLU A 67 -19.82 -2.92 11.08
N GLY A 68 -20.72 -3.25 10.14
CA GLY A 68 -20.42 -4.11 9.00
C GLY A 68 -19.36 -3.49 8.08
N GLN A 69 -19.47 -2.21 7.76
CA GLN A 69 -18.48 -1.48 6.95
C GLN A 69 -17.10 -1.50 7.63
N GLU A 70 -17.03 -1.16 8.92
CA GLU A 70 -15.79 -1.18 9.69
C GLU A 70 -15.19 -2.60 9.77
N GLN A 71 -16.03 -3.63 9.87
CA GLN A 71 -15.56 -5.02 9.85
C GLN A 71 -14.96 -5.40 8.49
N VAL A 72 -15.59 -4.98 7.38
CA VAL A 72 -15.08 -5.21 6.02
C VAL A 72 -13.73 -4.52 5.82
N GLU A 73 -13.61 -3.25 6.21
CA GLU A 73 -12.35 -2.51 6.12
C GLU A 73 -11.22 -3.20 6.89
N ARG A 74 -11.49 -3.62 8.15
CA ARG A 74 -10.54 -4.38 8.95
C ARG A 74 -10.16 -5.71 8.32
N MET A 75 -11.11 -6.38 7.67
CA MET A 75 -10.86 -7.66 7.00
C MET A 75 -9.96 -7.49 5.77
N ILE A 76 -10.20 -6.45 4.97
CA ILE A 76 -9.37 -6.12 3.80
C ILE A 76 -7.95 -5.79 4.25
N ALA A 77 -7.77 -4.91 5.25
CA ALA A 77 -6.46 -4.56 5.77
C ALA A 77 -5.67 -5.78 6.26
N LYS A 78 -6.33 -6.71 6.97
CA LYS A 78 -5.70 -7.97 7.41
C LYS A 78 -5.34 -8.89 6.25
N ALA A 79 -6.17 -8.95 5.21
CA ALA A 79 -5.91 -9.77 4.04
C ALA A 79 -4.71 -9.25 3.24
N GLU A 80 -4.59 -7.92 3.09
CA GLU A 80 -3.43 -7.28 2.46
C GLU A 80 -2.14 -7.53 3.24
N GLU A 81 -2.17 -7.39 4.57
CA GLU A 81 -1.03 -7.70 5.42
C GLU A 81 -0.59 -9.17 5.29
N TYR A 82 -1.56 -10.10 5.28
CA TYR A 82 -1.28 -11.52 5.13
C TYR A 82 -0.70 -11.84 3.74
N ALA A 83 -1.24 -11.24 2.68
CA ALA A 83 -0.73 -11.41 1.33
C ALA A 83 0.72 -10.90 1.20
N ALA A 84 1.02 -9.72 1.76
CA ALA A 84 2.38 -9.18 1.78
C ALA A 84 3.36 -10.11 2.52
N LYS A 85 2.96 -10.65 3.68
CA LYS A 85 3.75 -11.65 4.42
C LYS A 85 3.95 -12.94 3.62
N LEU A 86 2.93 -13.43 2.92
CA LEU A 86 3.01 -14.65 2.13
C LEU A 86 3.97 -14.50 0.94
N VAL A 87 3.98 -13.34 0.29
CA VAL A 87 4.91 -13.04 -0.80
C VAL A 87 6.34 -12.92 -0.26
N SER A 88 6.54 -12.19 0.85
CA SER A 88 7.87 -12.04 1.47
C SER A 88 8.43 -13.37 2.00
N ASN A 89 7.57 -14.25 2.51
CA ASN A 89 7.96 -15.58 2.99
C ASN A 89 7.86 -16.65 1.90
N SER A 90 7.53 -16.27 0.66
CA SER A 90 7.52 -17.22 -0.43
C SER A 90 8.93 -17.74 -0.64
N GLU A 91 9.07 -19.06 -0.74
CA GLU A 91 10.34 -19.70 -1.10
C GLU A 91 10.94 -19.09 -2.37
N ILE A 92 10.10 -18.61 -3.29
CA ILE A 92 10.54 -17.91 -4.51
C ILE A 92 11.27 -16.60 -4.17
N TYR A 93 10.73 -15.79 -3.24
CA TYR A 93 11.36 -14.53 -2.83
C TYR A 93 12.68 -14.80 -2.09
N ARG A 94 12.67 -15.80 -1.19
CA ARG A 94 13.88 -16.21 -0.44
C ARG A 94 14.97 -16.73 -1.38
N GLN A 95 14.62 -17.57 -2.35
CA GLN A 95 15.54 -18.07 -3.38
C GLN A 95 16.10 -16.93 -4.24
N ALA A 96 15.24 -16.01 -4.70
CA ALA A 96 15.68 -14.86 -5.48
C ALA A 96 16.64 -13.95 -4.70
N GLU A 97 16.40 -13.75 -3.39
CA GLU A 97 17.29 -12.97 -2.53
C GLU A 97 18.65 -13.67 -2.35
N GLU A 98 18.65 -14.99 -2.13
CA GLU A 98 19.86 -15.79 -2.00
C GLU A 98 20.70 -15.80 -3.30
N GLU A 99 20.05 -16.01 -4.45
CA GLU A 99 20.68 -15.91 -5.78
C GLU A 99 21.24 -14.51 -6.04
N SER A 100 20.51 -13.46 -5.68
CA SER A 100 20.97 -12.07 -5.81
C SER A 100 22.24 -11.81 -4.99
N LYS A 101 22.29 -12.30 -3.75
CA LYS A 101 23.48 -12.20 -2.89
C LYS A 101 24.67 -12.93 -3.49
N LEU A 102 24.46 -14.16 -3.98
CA LEU A 102 25.51 -14.94 -4.64
C LEU A 102 26.06 -14.23 -5.89
N LEU A 103 25.17 -13.71 -6.74
CA LEU A 103 25.54 -12.96 -7.93
C LEU A 103 26.32 -11.69 -7.58
N LEU A 104 25.91 -10.97 -6.54
CA LEU A 104 26.60 -9.76 -6.09
C LEU A 104 28.01 -10.06 -5.59
N GLU A 105 28.18 -11.11 -4.79
CA GLU A 105 29.50 -11.52 -4.30
C GLU A 105 30.40 -12.02 -5.43
N GLU A 106 29.86 -12.79 -6.37
CA GLU A 106 30.61 -13.20 -7.56
C GLU A 106 31.04 -12.00 -8.41
N THR A 107 30.14 -11.04 -8.62
CA THR A 107 30.42 -9.82 -9.39
C THR A 107 31.51 -8.99 -8.72
N LYS A 108 31.46 -8.82 -7.39
CA LYS A 108 32.52 -8.14 -6.63
C LYS A 108 33.86 -8.86 -6.74
N ARG A 109 33.86 -10.19 -6.67
CA ARG A 109 35.08 -11.00 -6.83
C ARG A 109 35.68 -10.79 -8.22
N ARG A 110 34.88 -10.94 -9.28
CA ARG A 110 35.31 -10.73 -10.67
C ARG A 110 35.82 -9.31 -10.91
N ALA A 111 35.17 -8.30 -10.33
CA ALA A 111 35.63 -6.91 -10.43
C ALA A 111 37.02 -6.71 -9.82
N LYS A 112 37.26 -7.29 -8.63
CA LYS A 112 38.59 -7.25 -7.98
C LYS A 112 39.64 -7.99 -8.80
N GLU A 113 39.32 -9.17 -9.33
CA GLU A 113 40.23 -9.94 -10.18
C GLU A 113 40.62 -9.18 -11.45
N MET A 114 39.64 -8.55 -12.10
CA MET A 114 39.85 -7.73 -13.29
C MET A 114 40.71 -6.49 -12.98
N GLN A 115 40.48 -5.82 -11.85
CA GLN A 115 41.30 -4.69 -11.44
C GLN A 115 42.75 -5.12 -11.17
N ALA A 116 42.95 -6.21 -10.42
CA ALA A 116 44.28 -6.75 -10.15
C ALA A 116 45.01 -7.14 -11.45
N GLY A 117 44.32 -7.81 -12.38
CA GLY A 117 44.88 -8.16 -13.68
C GLY A 117 45.23 -6.94 -14.54
N ALA A 118 44.45 -5.87 -14.48
CA ALA A 118 44.74 -4.61 -15.17
C ALA A 118 45.96 -3.90 -14.57
N GLU A 119 46.10 -3.90 -13.24
CA GLU A 119 47.27 -3.36 -12.53
C GLU A 119 48.54 -4.15 -12.87
N GLU A 120 48.48 -5.49 -12.86
CA GLU A 120 49.59 -6.36 -13.24
C GLU A 120 50.01 -6.12 -14.70
N TYR A 121 49.05 -6.04 -15.62
CA TYR A 121 49.32 -5.73 -17.02
C TYR A 121 49.99 -4.36 -17.19
N ALA A 122 49.51 -3.33 -16.48
CA ALA A 122 50.11 -2.00 -16.52
C ALA A 122 51.55 -2.01 -16.02
N LEU A 123 51.83 -2.72 -14.92
CA LEU A 123 53.18 -2.89 -14.39
C LEU A 123 54.10 -3.59 -15.38
N GLU A 124 53.64 -4.67 -16.03
CA GLU A 124 54.39 -5.36 -17.07
C GLU A 124 54.76 -4.42 -18.22
N LYS A 125 53.81 -3.61 -18.70
CA LYS A 125 54.06 -2.65 -19.79
C LYS A 125 54.99 -1.52 -19.38
N LEU A 126 54.88 -1.02 -18.16
CA LEU A 126 55.79 -0.02 -17.63
C LEU A 126 57.22 -0.58 -17.48
N ALA A 127 57.37 -1.83 -17.03
CA ALA A 127 58.67 -2.49 -16.95
C ALA A 127 59.32 -2.69 -18.32
N GLN A 128 58.54 -3.14 -19.31
CA GLN A 128 59.00 -3.27 -20.70
C GLN A 128 59.45 -1.91 -21.27
N LEU A 129 58.66 -0.85 -21.03
CA LEU A 129 59.00 0.49 -21.48
C LEU A 129 60.28 1.00 -20.81
N HIS A 130 60.43 0.79 -19.50
CA HIS A 130 61.61 1.15 -18.74
C HIS A 130 62.87 0.50 -19.32
N GLU A 131 62.82 -0.79 -19.66
CA GLU A 131 63.95 -1.50 -20.25
C GLU A 131 64.35 -0.90 -21.61
N VAL A 132 63.37 -0.59 -22.47
CA VAL A 132 63.62 0.04 -23.78
C VAL A 132 64.28 1.41 -23.61
N LEU A 133 63.73 2.25 -22.73
CA LEU A 133 64.28 3.58 -22.46
C LEU A 133 65.68 3.52 -21.85
N SER A 134 65.94 2.57 -20.97
CA SER A 134 67.27 2.38 -20.36
C SER A 134 68.32 2.02 -21.40
N ARG A 135 67.98 1.13 -22.35
CA ARG A 135 68.88 0.79 -23.47
C ARG A 135 69.15 2.00 -24.36
N ALA A 136 68.12 2.77 -24.68
CA ALA A 136 68.25 3.98 -25.49
C ALA A 136 69.15 5.03 -24.80
N LEU A 137 68.98 5.25 -23.49
CA LEU A 137 69.85 6.15 -22.71
C LEU A 137 71.31 5.69 -22.73
N ALA A 138 71.57 4.40 -22.51
CA ALA A 138 72.92 3.85 -22.55
C ALA A 138 73.57 3.99 -23.95
N GLU A 139 72.80 3.93 -25.04
CA GLU A 139 73.30 4.23 -26.38
C GLU A 139 73.66 5.71 -26.55
N ILE A 140 72.84 6.62 -26.03
CA ILE A 140 73.11 8.06 -26.06
C ILE A 140 74.39 8.39 -25.27
N GLU A 141 74.53 7.85 -24.06
CA GLU A 141 75.72 8.06 -23.21
C GLU A 141 77.00 7.57 -23.91
N ARG A 142 76.98 6.37 -24.48
CA ARG A 142 78.11 5.84 -25.29
C ARG A 142 78.43 6.74 -26.47
N GLY A 143 77.40 7.27 -27.14
CA GLY A 143 77.56 8.22 -28.25
C GLY A 143 78.23 9.53 -27.79
N GLN A 144 77.83 10.08 -26.65
CA GLN A 144 78.42 11.28 -26.06
C GLN A 144 79.89 11.06 -25.66
N GLU A 145 80.20 9.96 -24.98
CA GLU A 145 81.58 9.62 -24.61
C GLU A 145 82.50 9.46 -25.83
N ALA A 146 82.00 8.87 -26.91
CA ALA A 146 82.76 8.68 -28.14
C ALA A 146 83.10 10.02 -28.81
N LEU A 147 82.17 10.98 -28.78
CA LEU A 147 82.39 12.34 -29.29
C LEU A 147 83.39 13.12 -28.42
N GLN A 148 83.24 13.08 -27.09
CA GLN A 148 84.19 13.72 -26.17
C GLN A 148 85.61 13.19 -26.33
N ARG A 149 85.78 11.86 -26.48
CA ARG A 149 87.08 11.26 -26.76
C ARG A 149 87.67 11.75 -28.09
N LYS A 150 86.85 11.91 -29.13
CA LYS A 150 87.29 12.45 -30.43
C LYS A 150 87.76 13.90 -30.32
N ASP A 151 87.08 14.74 -29.54
CA ASP A 151 87.46 16.14 -29.33
C ASP A 151 88.79 16.25 -28.56
N GLN A 152 88.95 15.52 -27.46
CA GLN A 152 90.20 15.50 -26.69
C GLN A 152 91.39 14.95 -27.52
N SER A 153 91.12 14.02 -28.43
CA SER A 153 92.14 13.50 -29.35
C SER A 153 92.57 14.54 -30.38
N ARG A 154 91.64 15.39 -30.84
CA ARG A 154 91.93 16.48 -31.77
C ARG A 154 92.73 17.60 -31.12
N GLU A 155 92.33 18.05 -29.94
CA GLU A 155 93.04 19.10 -29.19
C GLU A 155 94.48 18.70 -28.84
N ARG A 156 94.74 17.42 -28.56
CA ARG A 156 96.10 16.90 -28.31
C ARG A 156 96.97 16.79 -29.56
N MET A 157 96.38 16.80 -30.75
CA MET A 157 97.09 16.69 -32.02
C MET A 157 97.38 18.07 -32.65
N GLU A 158 96.75 19.12 -32.13
CA GLU A 158 96.92 20.52 -32.53
C GLU A 158 97.88 21.31 -31.60
N MET A 159 98.31 20.71 -30.47
CA MET A 159 99.39 21.19 -29.58
C MET A 159 100.74 20.56 -29.94
#